data_AF-A0A7J9YZU6-F1
#
_entry.id   AF-A0A7J9YZU6-F1
#
_cell.length_a   1.000
_cell.length_b   1.000
_cell.length_c   1.000
_cell.angle_alpha   90.00
_cell.angle_beta   90.00
_cell.angle_gamma   90.00
#
_symmetry.space_group_name_H-M   'P 1'
#
loop_
_entity.id
_entity.type
_entity.pdbx_description
1 polymer ?
#
loop_
_entity_poly.entity_id
_entity_poly.type
_entity_poly.pdbx_seq_one_letter_code
_entity_poly.pdbx_strand_id
1 'polypeptide(L)'
;MSDMSVSEARAEISDVVARAEYAGETVYLTKHGRRAGAVAATRPRAITRDARRVRIGTDELDQPVWLRLRDGRRADRALSAAGHAELWFEALHAGRPGLVEVVGARREASGRLGRMRRHRRQNFIVAGERALARRRALMLDRAGREVFATPATLTAPEPGDDAVAELALVWVDIDEPAAIERLRAFGHRPHMVVASGGGGVHAYWLLSFPVPRAGGEAANRALASAVGGDLASTNGGRLMRTPGTRNRKAAERWCRVLACDLARAPHDLAALVEGLTDPRARRRGEPAGGAAHNGELDRIAPPAYFRALTGTEVPSEGGYVRCPSPAHEDRHPSCFVYPNPGEGWCCFACLVSGSAIDLASVVAGGPWGSELRGDRFRAARERALRALGLEPARGGGR
;
A
#
# COMPACT_ATOMS: atom_id res chain seq x y z
N MET A 1 -19.80 14.18 -43.77
CA MET A 1 -18.72 13.23 -44.13
C MET A 1 -19.38 11.93 -44.53
N SER A 2 -19.12 11.43 -45.73
CA SER A 2 -19.77 10.23 -46.27
C SER A 2 -19.45 9.01 -45.39
N ASP A 3 -20.47 8.20 -45.08
CA ASP A 3 -20.29 6.91 -44.41
C ASP A 3 -19.43 6.00 -45.29
N MET A 4 -18.36 5.48 -44.69
CA MET A 4 -17.41 4.58 -45.35
C MET A 4 -17.66 3.16 -44.87
N SER A 5 -17.57 2.16 -45.76
CA SER A 5 -17.80 0.77 -45.34
C SER A 5 -16.66 0.26 -44.44
N VAL A 6 -16.97 -0.68 -43.53
CA VAL A 6 -16.00 -1.30 -42.61
C VAL A 6 -14.81 -1.94 -43.36
N SER A 7 -15.02 -2.33 -44.62
CA SER A 7 -14.00 -2.90 -45.48
C SER A 7 -13.00 -1.86 -46.00
N GLU A 8 -13.47 -0.64 -46.28
CA GLU A 8 -12.66 0.45 -46.80
C GLU A 8 -11.86 1.14 -45.68
N ALA A 9 -12.47 1.33 -44.50
CA ALA A 9 -11.77 1.84 -43.31
C ALA A 9 -10.60 0.93 -42.86
N ARG A 10 -10.60 -0.33 -43.29
CA ARG A 10 -9.64 -1.36 -42.91
C ARG A 10 -8.22 -1.13 -43.43
N ALA A 11 -8.07 -0.33 -44.49
CA ALA A 11 -6.77 0.00 -45.10
C ALA A 11 -6.04 1.15 -44.38
N GLU A 12 -6.76 1.99 -43.64
CA GLU A 12 -6.20 3.20 -43.01
C GLU A 12 -6.00 3.08 -41.48
N ILE A 13 -6.44 1.97 -40.87
CA ILE A 13 -6.30 1.74 -39.41
C ILE A 13 -4.89 1.22 -39.09
N SER A 14 -4.06 2.07 -38.45
CA SER A 14 -2.76 1.65 -37.88
C SER A 14 -2.94 0.71 -36.67
N ASP A 15 -1.86 0.06 -36.21
CA ASP A 15 -1.83 -0.95 -35.13
C ASP A 15 -2.19 -0.42 -33.72
N VAL A 16 -2.81 0.76 -33.63
CA VAL A 16 -3.37 1.34 -32.40
C VAL A 16 -4.89 1.24 -32.46
N VAL A 17 -5.51 0.88 -31.33
CA VAL A 17 -6.97 0.80 -31.15
C VAL A 17 -7.66 2.03 -31.75
N ALA A 18 -8.27 1.85 -32.93
CA ALA A 18 -9.01 2.91 -33.59
C ALA A 18 -10.44 2.94 -33.06
N ARG A 19 -10.85 4.12 -32.60
CA ARG A 19 -12.22 4.41 -32.17
C ARG A 19 -13.03 4.75 -33.43
N ALA A 20 -14.11 4.01 -33.67
CA ALA A 20 -15.06 4.30 -34.74
C ALA A 20 -16.46 4.50 -34.16
N GLU A 21 -17.32 5.21 -34.89
CA GLU A 21 -18.72 5.38 -34.55
C GLU A 21 -19.56 4.57 -35.54
N TYR A 22 -20.44 3.70 -35.04
CA TYR A 22 -21.32 2.89 -35.88
C TYR A 22 -22.69 2.82 -35.22
N ALA A 23 -23.73 3.15 -35.99
CA ALA A 23 -25.12 3.23 -35.50
C ALA A 23 -25.32 4.13 -34.26
N GLY A 24 -24.51 5.19 -34.12
CA GLY A 24 -24.59 6.13 -32.99
C GLY A 24 -23.94 5.64 -31.68
N GLU A 25 -23.19 4.53 -31.72
CA GLU A 25 -22.44 4.02 -30.57
C GLU A 25 -20.94 4.01 -30.86
N THR A 26 -20.15 4.28 -29.81
CA THR A 26 -18.68 4.19 -29.89
C THR A 26 -18.27 2.71 -29.90
N VAL A 27 -17.64 2.28 -30.99
CA VAL A 27 -17.16 0.91 -31.20
C VAL A 27 -15.64 0.91 -31.27
N TYR A 28 -15.02 0.00 -30.53
CA TYR A 28 -13.57 -0.17 -30.54
C TYR A 28 -13.19 -1.30 -31.50
N LEU A 29 -12.35 -0.99 -32.49
CA LEU A 29 -11.84 -1.94 -33.45
C LEU A 29 -10.45 -2.41 -33.03
N THR A 30 -10.26 -3.73 -32.98
CA THR A 30 -8.96 -4.36 -32.67
C THR A 30 -8.55 -5.29 -33.79
N LYS A 31 -7.28 -5.22 -34.21
CA LYS A 31 -6.71 -6.04 -35.28
C LYS A 31 -5.61 -6.94 -34.70
N HIS A 32 -5.71 -8.24 -34.97
CA HIS A 32 -4.65 -9.21 -34.68
C HIS A 32 -4.45 -10.13 -35.90
N GLY A 33 -3.35 -9.92 -36.63
CA GLY A 33 -3.06 -10.65 -37.87
C GLY A 33 -4.14 -10.43 -38.94
N ARG A 34 -4.68 -11.51 -39.54
CA ARG A 34 -5.76 -11.44 -40.55
C ARG A 34 -7.17 -11.29 -39.93
N ARG A 35 -7.30 -11.21 -38.61
CA ARG A 35 -8.61 -11.15 -37.92
C ARG A 35 -8.82 -9.76 -37.32
N ALA A 36 -10.02 -9.22 -37.52
CA ALA A 36 -10.47 -7.99 -36.88
C ALA A 36 -11.68 -8.33 -35.99
N GLY A 37 -11.71 -7.77 -34.78
CA GLY A 37 -12.82 -7.90 -33.84
C GLY A 37 -13.31 -6.52 -33.39
N ALA A 38 -14.63 -6.35 -33.35
CA ALA A 38 -15.30 -5.15 -32.89
C ALA A 38 -15.93 -5.43 -31.51
N VAL A 39 -15.71 -4.53 -30.55
CA VAL A 39 -16.38 -4.56 -29.24
C VAL A 39 -17.41 -3.44 -29.22
N ALA A 40 -18.70 -3.80 -29.22
CA ALA A 40 -19.83 -2.90 -29.06
C ALA A 40 -20.53 -3.18 -27.72
N ALA A 41 -21.00 -2.13 -27.05
CA ALA A 41 -21.68 -2.23 -25.76
C ALA A 41 -23.16 -2.59 -25.96
N THR A 42 -23.51 -3.87 -25.96
CA THR A 42 -24.93 -4.26 -26.09
C THR A 42 -25.71 -3.99 -24.81
N ARG A 43 -26.82 -3.25 -24.90
CA ARG A 43 -27.87 -3.28 -23.87
C ARG A 43 -28.45 -4.70 -23.77
N PRO A 44 -28.76 -5.20 -22.56
CA PRO A 44 -29.13 -6.59 -22.36
C PRO A 44 -30.52 -6.86 -22.96
N ARG A 45 -30.59 -7.70 -24.00
CA ARG A 45 -31.82 -8.41 -24.38
C ARG A 45 -31.91 -9.70 -23.57
N ALA A 46 -33.06 -9.93 -22.94
CA ALA A 46 -33.37 -11.13 -22.21
C ALA A 46 -33.27 -12.35 -23.15
N ILE A 47 -32.41 -13.30 -22.79
CA ILE A 47 -32.36 -14.63 -23.41
C ILE A 47 -32.78 -15.64 -22.34
N THR A 48 -34.02 -16.10 -22.45
CA THR A 48 -34.48 -17.33 -21.80
C THR A 48 -34.11 -18.53 -22.69
N ARG A 49 -33.32 -19.48 -22.17
CA ARG A 49 -33.65 -20.93 -22.24
C ARG A 49 -32.63 -21.83 -21.54
N ASP A 50 -33.23 -22.67 -20.69
CA ASP A 50 -32.96 -24.10 -20.45
C ASP A 50 -31.59 -24.51 -19.91
N ALA A 51 -31.44 -24.38 -18.59
CA ALA A 51 -30.42 -25.07 -17.82
C ALA A 51 -30.94 -26.45 -17.38
N ARG A 52 -30.42 -27.52 -17.99
CA ARG A 52 -30.51 -28.86 -17.39
C ARG A 52 -29.85 -28.81 -16.01
N ARG A 53 -30.59 -29.24 -15.00
CA ARG A 53 -30.20 -29.29 -13.58
C ARG A 53 -28.88 -30.07 -13.42
N VAL A 54 -27.78 -29.34 -13.31
CA VAL A 54 -26.64 -29.77 -12.48
C VAL A 54 -26.98 -29.30 -11.07
N ARG A 55 -27.08 -30.23 -10.12
CA ARG A 55 -27.22 -29.88 -8.70
C ARG A 55 -25.89 -29.28 -8.23
N ILE A 56 -25.79 -27.95 -8.25
CA ILE A 56 -24.72 -27.18 -7.62
C ILE A 56 -25.20 -26.85 -6.21
N GLY A 57 -24.50 -27.35 -5.19
CA GLY A 57 -24.86 -27.09 -3.79
C GLY A 57 -24.60 -25.63 -3.42
N THR A 58 -25.65 -24.94 -2.94
CA THR A 58 -25.69 -23.82 -1.95
C THR A 58 -24.57 -22.75 -1.86
N ASP A 59 -23.74 -22.55 -2.90
CA ASP A 59 -22.48 -21.78 -2.91
C ASP A 59 -22.62 -20.25 -3.17
N GLU A 60 -23.77 -19.64 -2.87
CA GLU A 60 -24.00 -18.21 -3.13
C GLU A 60 -23.87 -17.39 -1.84
N LEU A 61 -22.85 -16.54 -1.78
CA LEU A 61 -22.73 -15.52 -0.74
C LEU A 61 -23.97 -14.61 -0.79
N ASP A 62 -24.73 -14.54 0.28
CA ASP A 62 -25.77 -13.54 0.51
C ASP A 62 -25.66 -13.08 1.97
N GLN A 63 -24.90 -12.01 2.21
CA GLN A 63 -24.55 -11.57 3.57
C GLN A 63 -24.91 -10.12 3.80
N PRO A 64 -25.48 -9.79 4.98
CA PRO A 64 -25.89 -8.45 5.30
C PRO A 64 -24.68 -7.51 5.38
N VAL A 65 -24.87 -6.30 4.86
CA VAL A 65 -23.95 -5.18 4.98
C VAL A 65 -24.69 -4.03 5.62
N TRP A 66 -24.08 -3.43 6.65
CA TRP A 66 -24.51 -2.12 7.11
C TRP A 66 -24.07 -1.07 6.07
N LEU A 67 -25.02 -0.39 5.44
CA LEU A 67 -24.75 0.47 4.29
C LEU A 67 -25.43 1.82 4.45
N ARG A 68 -24.63 2.89 4.39
CA ARG A 68 -25.14 4.25 4.19
C ARG A 68 -24.73 4.75 2.81
N LEU A 69 -25.71 5.13 2.00
CA LEU A 69 -25.51 5.61 0.63
C LEU A 69 -25.05 7.07 0.62
N ARG A 70 -24.56 7.55 -0.53
CA ARG A 70 -24.04 8.92 -0.69
C ARG A 70 -25.08 10.02 -0.38
N ASP A 71 -26.37 9.71 -0.55
CA ASP A 71 -27.51 10.57 -0.21
C ASP A 71 -27.81 10.60 1.32
N GLY A 72 -27.00 9.92 2.14
CA GLY A 72 -27.18 9.81 3.59
C GLY A 72 -28.15 8.72 4.03
N ARG A 73 -28.88 8.09 3.10
CA ARG A 73 -29.89 7.08 3.43
C ARG A 73 -29.25 5.77 3.86
N ARG A 74 -29.79 5.18 4.94
CA ARG A 74 -29.46 3.81 5.37
C ARG A 74 -30.15 2.81 4.43
N ALA A 75 -29.37 1.86 3.91
CA ALA A 75 -29.81 0.90 2.90
C ALA A 75 -29.21 -0.49 3.14
N ASP A 76 -29.19 -0.90 4.41
CA ASP A 76 -28.74 -2.22 4.85
C ASP A 76 -29.42 -3.31 4.03
N ARG A 77 -28.62 -4.21 3.48
CA ARG A 77 -29.12 -5.29 2.62
C ARG A 77 -28.13 -6.45 2.59
N ALA A 78 -28.63 -7.62 2.26
CA ALA A 78 -27.77 -8.73 1.89
C ALA A 78 -27.19 -8.50 0.50
N LEU A 79 -25.90 -8.78 0.32
CA LEU A 79 -25.19 -8.62 -0.95
C LEU A 79 -24.67 -9.96 -1.45
N SER A 80 -24.77 -10.13 -2.76
CA SER A 80 -24.11 -11.22 -3.46
C SER A 80 -22.59 -11.11 -3.42
N ALA A 81 -21.87 -12.17 -3.80
CA ALA A 81 -20.43 -12.12 -4.09
C ALA A 81 -20.06 -10.95 -5.02
N ALA A 82 -20.83 -10.76 -6.09
CA ALA A 82 -20.64 -9.65 -7.00
C ALA A 82 -20.93 -8.29 -6.33
N GLY A 83 -21.94 -8.20 -5.48
CA GLY A 83 -22.29 -6.99 -4.75
C GLY A 83 -21.21 -6.55 -3.77
N HIS A 84 -20.62 -7.48 -3.01
CA HIS A 84 -19.51 -7.18 -2.10
C HIS A 84 -18.26 -6.69 -2.84
N ALA A 85 -17.90 -7.35 -3.95
CA ALA A 85 -16.77 -6.93 -4.78
C ALA A 85 -17.02 -5.55 -5.40
N GLU A 86 -18.22 -5.32 -5.95
CA GLU A 86 -18.60 -4.04 -6.53
C GLU A 86 -18.52 -2.89 -5.52
N LEU A 87 -19.06 -3.10 -4.32
CA LEU A 87 -19.07 -2.08 -3.27
C LEU A 87 -17.65 -1.70 -2.85
N TRP A 88 -16.72 -2.67 -2.78
CA TRP A 88 -15.32 -2.41 -2.44
C TRP A 88 -14.61 -1.57 -3.51
N PHE A 89 -14.72 -1.95 -4.80
CA PHE A 89 -14.12 -1.18 -5.90
C PHE A 89 -14.79 0.19 -6.08
N GLU A 90 -16.10 0.32 -5.84
CA GLU A 90 -16.80 1.61 -5.83
C GLU A 90 -16.25 2.53 -4.75
N ALA A 91 -16.16 2.07 -3.51
CA ALA A 91 -15.70 2.91 -2.41
C ALA A 91 -14.23 3.36 -2.59
N LEU A 92 -13.36 2.43 -2.99
CA LEU A 92 -11.91 2.65 -2.98
C LEU A 92 -11.36 3.21 -4.30
N HIS A 93 -12.04 3.02 -5.44
CA HIS A 93 -11.46 3.32 -6.76
C HIS A 93 -12.33 4.19 -7.67
N ALA A 94 -13.62 4.38 -7.37
CA ALA A 94 -14.48 5.24 -8.19
C ALA A 94 -13.94 6.68 -8.27
N GLY A 95 -13.86 7.21 -9.49
CA GLY A 95 -13.38 8.57 -9.76
C GLY A 95 -11.88 8.79 -9.56
N ARG A 96 -11.10 7.73 -9.30
CA ARG A 96 -9.65 7.83 -9.09
C ARG A 96 -8.87 7.49 -10.36
N PRO A 97 -7.72 8.16 -10.60
CA PRO A 97 -6.86 7.84 -11.74
C PRO A 97 -6.03 6.57 -11.48
N GLY A 98 -5.31 6.13 -12.50
CA GLY A 98 -4.36 5.02 -12.38
C GLY A 98 -5.00 3.64 -12.48
N LEU A 99 -4.28 2.65 -11.96
CA LEU A 99 -4.57 1.22 -12.12
C LEU A 99 -4.79 0.55 -10.76
N VAL A 100 -5.50 -0.56 -10.75
CA VAL A 100 -5.68 -1.46 -9.61
C VAL A 100 -5.15 -2.82 -10.01
N GLU A 101 -4.23 -3.37 -9.22
CA GLU A 101 -3.81 -4.76 -9.41
C GLU A 101 -4.87 -5.68 -8.80
N VAL A 102 -5.39 -6.64 -9.58
CA VAL A 102 -6.27 -7.72 -9.13
C VAL A 102 -5.64 -9.06 -9.53
N VAL A 103 -5.16 -9.80 -8.53
CA VAL A 103 -4.36 -11.02 -8.72
C VAL A 103 -4.85 -12.14 -7.81
N GLY A 104 -4.52 -13.38 -8.15
CA GLY A 104 -4.86 -14.51 -7.30
C GLY A 104 -3.86 -15.66 -7.35
N ALA A 105 -3.74 -16.35 -6.22
CA ALA A 105 -2.89 -17.51 -6.03
C ALA A 105 -3.71 -18.71 -5.56
N ARG A 106 -3.23 -19.92 -5.89
CA ARG A 106 -3.78 -21.15 -5.31
C ARG A 106 -3.07 -21.43 -3.99
N ARG A 107 -3.79 -21.99 -3.03
CA ARG A 107 -3.18 -22.58 -1.84
C ARG A 107 -2.58 -23.93 -2.22
N GLU A 108 -1.35 -24.17 -1.79
CA GLU A 108 -0.65 -25.44 -1.97
C GLU A 108 -1.18 -26.47 -0.96
N ALA A 109 -0.90 -27.75 -1.19
CA ALA A 109 -1.26 -28.83 -0.26
C ALA A 109 -0.66 -28.62 1.15
N SER A 110 0.48 -27.93 1.23
CA SER A 110 1.14 -27.50 2.48
C SER A 110 0.34 -26.48 3.29
N GLY A 111 -0.77 -25.96 2.74
CA GLY A 111 -1.51 -24.86 3.31
C GLY A 111 -0.86 -23.50 3.09
N ARG A 112 0.27 -23.38 2.39
CA ARG A 112 0.87 -22.07 2.03
C ARG A 112 0.20 -21.47 0.79
N LEU A 113 0.19 -20.15 0.72
CA LEU A 113 -0.26 -19.46 -0.50
C LEU A 113 0.84 -19.58 -1.57
N GLY A 114 0.51 -20.15 -2.72
CA GLY A 114 1.45 -20.32 -3.82
C GLY A 114 1.79 -19.02 -4.54
N ARG A 115 2.67 -19.12 -5.55
CA ARG A 115 3.18 -17.96 -6.29
C ARG A 115 2.06 -17.20 -7.04
N MET A 116 1.99 -15.88 -6.82
CA MET A 116 1.16 -14.97 -7.61
C MET A 116 1.87 -14.58 -8.92
N ARG A 117 1.16 -14.66 -10.05
CA ARG A 117 1.67 -14.19 -11.36
C ARG A 117 1.33 -12.72 -11.57
N ARG A 118 1.99 -11.85 -10.80
CA ARG A 118 1.65 -10.42 -10.66
C ARG A 118 1.88 -9.59 -11.93
N HIS A 119 3.00 -9.77 -12.63
CA HIS A 119 3.39 -9.01 -13.83
C HIS A 119 2.52 -9.25 -15.09
N ARG A 120 1.40 -9.97 -15.01
CA ARG A 120 0.52 -10.14 -16.16
C ARG A 120 -0.31 -8.88 -16.36
N ARG A 121 -0.23 -8.27 -17.54
CA ARG A 121 -0.98 -7.04 -17.89
C ARG A 121 -2.47 -7.10 -17.53
N GLN A 122 -3.13 -8.24 -17.73
CA GLN A 122 -4.54 -8.48 -17.37
C GLN A 122 -4.88 -8.34 -15.87
N ASN A 123 -3.88 -8.25 -14.98
CA ASN A 123 -4.11 -7.99 -13.57
C ASN A 123 -4.26 -6.50 -13.28
N PHE A 124 -3.81 -5.62 -14.17
CA PHE A 124 -3.85 -4.17 -13.96
C PHE A 124 -5.06 -3.59 -14.69
N ILE A 125 -5.99 -3.06 -13.92
CA ILE A 125 -7.30 -2.59 -14.41
C ILE A 125 -7.41 -1.11 -14.09
N VAL A 126 -7.87 -0.30 -15.03
CA VAL A 126 -8.10 1.14 -14.77
C VAL A 126 -9.02 1.29 -13.57
N ALA A 127 -8.66 2.15 -12.60
CA ALA A 127 -9.35 2.26 -11.32
C ALA A 127 -10.86 2.57 -11.46
N GLY A 128 -11.24 3.36 -12.46
CA GLY A 128 -12.65 3.64 -12.79
C GLY A 128 -13.43 2.45 -13.37
N GLU A 129 -12.76 1.42 -13.89
CA GLU A 129 -13.36 0.25 -14.54
C GLU A 129 -13.76 -0.85 -13.55
N ARG A 130 -14.58 -0.47 -12.56
CA ARG A 130 -14.98 -1.32 -11.41
C ARG A 130 -15.62 -2.63 -11.84
N ALA A 131 -16.44 -2.60 -12.90
CA ALA A 131 -17.08 -3.81 -13.42
C ALA A 131 -16.06 -4.82 -13.95
N LEU A 132 -14.97 -4.36 -14.57
CA LEU A 132 -13.87 -5.22 -15.01
C LEU A 132 -13.08 -5.75 -13.82
N ALA A 133 -12.79 -4.91 -12.81
CA ALA A 133 -12.10 -5.32 -11.59
C ALA A 133 -12.89 -6.40 -10.83
N ARG A 134 -14.19 -6.18 -10.63
CA ARG A 134 -15.14 -7.17 -10.08
C ARG A 134 -15.12 -8.47 -10.88
N ARG A 135 -15.27 -8.38 -12.22
CA ARG A 135 -15.29 -9.58 -13.09
C ARG A 135 -13.99 -10.36 -12.98
N ARG A 136 -12.84 -9.68 -12.93
CA ARG A 136 -11.52 -10.30 -12.76
C ARG A 136 -11.43 -11.03 -11.42
N ALA A 137 -11.85 -10.39 -10.34
CA ALA A 137 -11.83 -10.98 -9.00
C ALA A 137 -12.68 -12.27 -8.94
N LEU A 138 -13.93 -12.20 -9.41
CA LEU A 138 -14.83 -13.37 -9.40
C LEU A 138 -14.35 -14.50 -10.33
N MET A 139 -13.73 -14.18 -11.46
CA MET A 139 -13.12 -15.18 -12.35
C MET A 139 -11.97 -15.90 -11.65
N LEU A 140 -11.10 -15.17 -10.94
CA LEU A 140 -9.99 -15.76 -10.20
C LEU A 140 -10.51 -16.65 -9.06
N ASP A 141 -11.53 -16.20 -8.32
CA ASP A 141 -12.16 -16.99 -7.26
C ASP A 141 -12.72 -18.31 -7.81
N ARG A 142 -13.55 -18.25 -8.87
CA ARG A 142 -14.12 -19.45 -9.53
C ARG A 142 -13.06 -20.40 -10.07
N ALA A 143 -11.87 -19.89 -10.40
CA ALA A 143 -10.72 -20.71 -10.81
C ALA A 143 -9.98 -21.38 -9.63
N GLY A 144 -10.53 -21.31 -8.41
CA GLY A 144 -9.99 -21.91 -7.19
C GLY A 144 -8.84 -21.11 -6.58
N ARG A 145 -8.79 -19.79 -6.79
CA ARG A 145 -7.72 -18.93 -6.26
C ARG A 145 -8.24 -18.10 -5.09
N GLU A 146 -7.35 -17.80 -4.14
CA GLU A 146 -7.52 -16.67 -3.24
C GLU A 146 -7.17 -15.40 -3.99
N VAL A 147 -7.99 -14.36 -3.82
CA VAL A 147 -7.95 -13.15 -4.63
C VAL A 147 -7.58 -11.95 -3.78
N PHE A 148 -6.69 -11.14 -4.33
CA PHE A 148 -6.17 -9.94 -3.69
C PHE A 148 -6.19 -8.77 -4.66
N ALA A 149 -6.37 -7.57 -4.11
CA ALA A 149 -6.26 -6.34 -4.86
C ALA A 149 -5.55 -5.23 -4.07
N THR A 150 -4.94 -4.29 -4.78
CA THR A 150 -4.33 -3.11 -4.14
C THR A 150 -5.42 -2.13 -3.69
N PRO A 151 -5.41 -1.65 -2.43
CA PRO A 151 -6.27 -0.53 -2.03
C PRO A 151 -5.84 0.75 -2.75
N ALA A 152 -4.53 1.01 -2.80
CA ALA A 152 -3.94 2.11 -3.54
C ALA A 152 -4.06 1.92 -5.07
N THR A 153 -4.09 3.05 -5.78
CA THR A 153 -3.96 3.09 -7.24
C THR A 153 -2.50 3.13 -7.65
N LEU A 154 -2.19 2.44 -8.75
CA LEU A 154 -0.86 2.33 -9.32
C LEU A 154 -0.71 3.29 -10.51
N THR A 155 0.48 3.87 -10.67
CA THR A 155 0.84 4.77 -11.79
C THR A 155 1.28 4.00 -13.03
N ALA A 156 1.71 2.75 -12.87
CA ALA A 156 2.18 1.87 -13.94
C ALA A 156 1.63 0.44 -13.76
N PRO A 157 1.55 -0.37 -14.85
CA PRO A 157 1.08 -1.75 -14.78
C PRO A 157 2.16 -2.71 -14.23
N GLU A 158 2.71 -2.35 -13.07
CA GLU A 158 3.78 -3.07 -12.38
C GLU A 158 3.42 -3.27 -10.91
N PRO A 159 3.76 -4.42 -10.32
CA PRO A 159 3.46 -4.68 -8.92
C PRO A 159 4.48 -4.01 -7.99
N GLY A 160 4.03 -3.64 -6.80
CA GLY A 160 4.90 -3.19 -5.72
C GLY A 160 4.77 -1.71 -5.39
N ASP A 161 5.59 -1.26 -4.45
CA ASP A 161 5.48 0.08 -3.86
C ASP A 161 5.93 1.18 -4.82
N ASP A 162 6.86 0.88 -5.73
CA ASP A 162 7.39 1.84 -6.70
C ASP A 162 6.34 2.32 -7.71
N ALA A 163 5.30 1.50 -7.92
CA ALA A 163 4.16 1.87 -8.76
C ALA A 163 3.14 2.73 -8.00
N VAL A 164 3.37 3.12 -6.74
CA VAL A 164 2.46 3.96 -5.94
C VAL A 164 3.10 5.32 -5.69
N ALA A 165 2.55 6.38 -6.31
CA ALA A 165 2.99 7.74 -6.04
C ALA A 165 2.32 8.33 -4.79
N GLU A 166 1.01 8.12 -4.65
CA GLU A 166 0.17 8.74 -3.64
C GLU A 166 -0.89 7.77 -3.10
N LEU A 167 -1.42 8.09 -1.92
CA LEU A 167 -2.47 7.36 -1.25
C LEU A 167 -3.69 8.27 -1.04
N ALA A 168 -4.81 7.94 -1.68
CA ALA A 168 -6.10 8.61 -1.50
C ALA A 168 -6.95 8.00 -0.36
N LEU A 169 -6.42 6.98 0.30
CA LEU A 169 -7.00 6.29 1.45
C LEU A 169 -5.90 5.61 2.25
N VAL A 170 -6.15 5.40 3.54
CA VAL A 170 -5.31 4.63 4.45
C VAL A 170 -6.08 3.43 4.98
N TRP A 171 -5.36 2.41 5.45
CA TRP A 171 -5.95 1.16 5.89
C TRP A 171 -5.18 0.51 7.03
N VAL A 172 -5.85 -0.44 7.68
CA VAL A 172 -5.24 -1.39 8.60
C VAL A 172 -5.71 -2.79 8.25
N ASP A 173 -4.82 -3.77 8.44
CA ASP A 173 -5.15 -5.19 8.46
C ASP A 173 -5.11 -5.65 9.92
N ILE A 174 -6.15 -6.31 10.40
CA ILE A 174 -6.26 -6.75 11.79
C ILE A 174 -6.50 -8.25 11.78
N ASP A 175 -5.52 -9.04 12.22
CA ASP A 175 -5.67 -10.49 12.31
C ASP A 175 -6.24 -10.96 13.66
N GLU A 176 -5.99 -10.21 14.73
CA GLU A 176 -6.34 -10.60 16.10
C GLU A 176 -7.77 -10.15 16.48
N PRO A 177 -8.65 -11.05 16.94
CA PRO A 177 -10.01 -10.67 17.35
C PRO A 177 -10.06 -9.60 18.44
N ALA A 178 -9.12 -9.61 19.39
CA ALA A 178 -9.07 -8.62 20.47
C ALA A 178 -8.80 -7.18 19.97
N ALA A 179 -8.16 -7.02 18.81
CA ALA A 179 -7.90 -5.73 18.19
C ALA A 179 -9.16 -5.11 17.54
N ILE A 180 -10.19 -5.92 17.26
CA ILE A 180 -11.45 -5.45 16.68
C ILE A 180 -12.16 -4.49 17.64
N GLU A 181 -12.09 -4.74 18.96
CA GLU A 181 -12.70 -3.85 19.95
C GLU A 181 -11.98 -2.49 20.01
N ARG A 182 -10.66 -2.46 19.83
CA ARG A 182 -9.92 -1.20 19.69
C ARG A 182 -10.34 -0.42 18.44
N LEU A 183 -10.55 -1.09 17.31
CA LEU A 183 -11.08 -0.47 16.10
C LEU A 183 -12.50 0.11 16.32
N ARG A 184 -13.37 -0.58 17.08
CA ARG A 184 -14.71 -0.08 17.42
C ARG A 184 -14.65 1.16 18.32
N ALA A 185 -13.72 1.17 19.27
CA ALA A 185 -13.52 2.28 20.20
C ALA A 185 -12.81 3.48 19.55
N PHE A 186 -12.08 3.27 18.45
CA PHE A 186 -11.30 4.32 17.78
C PHE A 186 -12.17 5.51 17.33
N GLY A 187 -11.74 6.72 17.68
CA GLY A 187 -12.54 7.95 17.55
C GLY A 187 -12.94 8.27 16.10
N HIS A 188 -12.07 7.98 15.14
CA HIS A 188 -12.36 8.17 13.72
C HIS A 188 -12.91 6.90 13.09
N ARG A 189 -14.21 6.88 12.82
CA ARG A 189 -14.86 5.73 12.17
C ARG A 189 -14.34 5.54 10.73
N PRO A 190 -14.02 4.30 10.32
CA PRO A 190 -13.65 3.99 8.94
C PRO A 190 -14.85 4.16 8.00
N HIS A 191 -14.56 4.38 6.72
CA HIS A 191 -15.54 4.37 5.63
C HIS A 191 -15.97 2.96 5.27
N MET A 192 -15.11 1.96 5.48
CA MET A 192 -15.42 0.57 5.19
C MET A 192 -14.70 -0.38 6.14
N VAL A 193 -15.42 -1.42 6.57
CA VAL A 193 -14.87 -2.56 7.32
C VAL A 193 -15.17 -3.85 6.56
N VAL A 194 -14.16 -4.69 6.39
CA VAL A 194 -14.22 -5.96 5.64
C VAL A 194 -13.79 -7.08 6.56
N ALA A 195 -14.59 -8.15 6.67
CA ALA A 195 -14.12 -9.41 7.23
C ALA A 195 -13.27 -10.14 6.19
N SER A 196 -12.02 -10.48 6.53
CA SER A 196 -11.07 -11.11 5.60
C SER A 196 -11.31 -12.62 5.41
N GLY A 197 -12.30 -13.18 6.10
CA GLY A 197 -12.59 -14.61 6.16
C GLY A 197 -11.63 -15.41 7.06
N GLY A 198 -10.53 -14.82 7.54
CA GLY A 198 -9.51 -15.51 8.35
C GLY A 198 -9.69 -15.40 9.87
N GLY A 199 -10.74 -14.73 10.33
CA GLY A 199 -10.89 -14.26 11.72
C GLY A 199 -10.56 -12.77 11.88
N GLY A 200 -9.78 -12.22 10.96
CA GLY A 200 -9.41 -10.81 10.92
C GLY A 200 -10.33 -9.90 10.10
N VAL A 201 -10.08 -8.59 10.19
CA VAL A 201 -10.78 -7.54 9.45
C VAL A 201 -9.80 -6.55 8.81
N HIS A 202 -10.19 -5.97 7.68
CA HIS A 202 -9.57 -4.76 7.15
C HIS A 202 -10.46 -3.56 7.46
N ALA A 203 -9.85 -2.41 7.71
CA ALA A 203 -10.59 -1.14 7.79
C ALA A 203 -9.94 -0.08 6.90
N TYR A 204 -10.77 0.75 6.25
CA TYR A 204 -10.35 1.73 5.27
C TYR A 204 -10.91 3.12 5.61
N TRP A 205 -10.06 4.14 5.56
CA TRP A 205 -10.42 5.55 5.71
C TRP A 205 -10.06 6.29 4.42
N LEU A 206 -11.05 6.88 3.76
CA LEU A 206 -10.84 7.74 2.59
C LEU A 206 -10.31 9.09 3.05
N LEU A 207 -9.36 9.66 2.30
CA LEU A 207 -8.77 10.96 2.61
C LEU A 207 -9.40 12.08 1.78
N SER A 208 -9.46 13.28 2.35
CA SER A 208 -9.94 14.50 1.67
C SER A 208 -9.09 14.86 0.45
N PHE A 209 -7.79 14.59 0.54
CA PHE A 209 -6.84 14.75 -0.56
C PHE A 209 -5.86 13.57 -0.57
N PRO A 210 -5.39 13.13 -1.75
CA PRO A 210 -4.27 12.21 -1.83
C PRO A 210 -3.03 12.77 -1.14
N VAL A 211 -2.28 11.90 -0.48
CA VAL A 211 -1.01 12.25 0.15
C VAL A 211 0.14 11.47 -0.48
N PRO A 212 1.39 11.99 -0.47
CA PRO A 212 2.54 11.22 -0.92
C PRO A 212 2.62 9.86 -0.22
N ARG A 213 3.05 8.82 -0.95
CA ARG A 213 3.13 7.42 -0.44
C ARG A 213 3.73 7.34 0.97
N ALA A 214 4.87 7.99 1.20
CA ALA A 214 5.56 7.95 2.48
C ALA A 214 4.68 8.44 3.66
N GLY A 215 3.90 9.51 3.45
CA GLY A 215 2.97 10.06 4.44
C GLY A 215 1.82 9.11 4.74
N GLY A 216 1.20 8.53 3.70
CA GLY A 216 0.12 7.56 3.90
C GLY A 216 0.60 6.23 4.51
N GLU A 217 1.81 5.77 4.18
CA GLU A 217 2.41 4.60 4.84
C GLU A 217 2.73 4.86 6.32
N ALA A 218 3.16 6.08 6.67
CA ALA A 218 3.34 6.48 8.07
C ALA A 218 2.01 6.47 8.83
N ALA A 219 0.95 6.99 8.21
CA ALA A 219 -0.39 6.94 8.77
C ALA A 219 -0.91 5.50 8.93
N ASN A 220 -0.71 4.63 7.94
CA ASN A 220 -1.05 3.21 8.03
C ASN A 220 -0.35 2.56 9.25
N ARG A 221 0.93 2.86 9.49
CA ARG A 221 1.68 2.34 10.65
C ARG A 221 1.18 2.90 11.98
N ALA A 222 0.90 4.20 12.05
CA ALA A 222 0.37 4.84 13.24
C ALA A 222 -1.00 4.26 13.62
N LEU A 223 -1.90 4.15 12.63
CA LEU A 223 -3.21 3.52 12.79
C LEU A 223 -3.09 2.05 13.20
N ALA A 224 -2.27 1.26 12.49
CA ALA A 224 -2.05 -0.14 12.82
C ALA A 224 -1.49 -0.30 14.23
N SER A 225 -0.54 0.54 14.66
CA SER A 225 -0.03 0.51 16.04
C SER A 225 -1.10 0.85 17.07
N ALA A 226 -1.95 1.85 16.79
CA ALA A 226 -2.99 2.30 17.72
C ALA A 226 -4.11 1.28 17.91
N VAL A 227 -4.55 0.62 16.82
CA VAL A 227 -5.64 -0.36 16.88
C VAL A 227 -5.14 -1.80 17.03
N GLY A 228 -3.83 -2.03 16.94
CA GLY A 228 -3.20 -3.36 16.95
C GLY A 228 -3.44 -4.16 15.68
N GLY A 229 -3.27 -3.51 14.53
CA GLY A 229 -3.19 -4.14 13.21
C GLY A 229 -1.77 -4.58 12.84
N ASP A 230 -1.67 -5.35 11.76
CA ASP A 230 -0.44 -5.87 11.20
C ASP A 230 0.42 -4.76 10.58
N LEU A 231 1.56 -4.48 11.22
CA LEU A 231 2.54 -3.51 10.74
C LEU A 231 3.21 -3.93 9.43
N ALA A 232 3.21 -5.21 9.07
CA ALA A 232 3.73 -5.66 7.79
C ALA A 232 2.82 -5.22 6.64
N SER A 233 1.56 -4.86 6.89
CA SER A 233 0.53 -4.52 5.89
C SER A 233 0.36 -3.03 5.59
N THR A 234 1.39 -2.24 5.90
CA THR A 234 1.31 -0.78 5.90
C THR A 234 1.90 -0.10 4.65
N ASN A 235 2.54 -0.87 3.75
CA ASN A 235 3.22 -0.37 2.54
C ASN A 235 2.23 -0.05 1.40
N GLY A 236 2.54 0.93 0.54
CA GLY A 236 1.59 1.45 -0.46
C GLY A 236 1.08 0.42 -1.47
N GLY A 237 1.96 -0.45 -1.97
CA GLY A 237 1.65 -1.51 -2.93
C GLY A 237 1.08 -2.78 -2.30
N ARG A 238 0.53 -2.70 -1.08
CA ARG A 238 -0.01 -3.85 -0.35
C ARG A 238 -1.19 -4.47 -1.09
N LEU A 239 -1.17 -5.80 -1.14
CA LEU A 239 -2.29 -6.61 -1.61
C LEU A 239 -3.18 -7.00 -0.43
N MET A 240 -4.47 -6.65 -0.51
CA MET A 240 -5.50 -6.99 0.49
C MET A 240 -6.48 -8.00 -0.08
N ARG A 241 -7.03 -8.90 0.74
CA ARG A 241 -8.06 -9.84 0.25
C ARG A 241 -9.28 -9.09 -0.29
N THR A 242 -9.76 -9.51 -1.46
CA THR A 242 -10.87 -8.83 -2.15
C THR A 242 -12.23 -9.34 -1.66
N PRO A 243 -13.14 -8.47 -1.18
CA PRO A 243 -14.50 -8.87 -0.83
C PRO A 243 -15.24 -9.53 -2.00
N GLY A 244 -16.18 -10.43 -1.67
CA GLY A 244 -16.89 -11.23 -2.68
C GLY A 244 -16.08 -12.41 -3.21
N THR A 245 -14.94 -12.72 -2.61
CA THR A 245 -14.09 -13.88 -2.95
C THR A 245 -13.76 -14.70 -1.71
N ARG A 246 -13.30 -15.94 -1.88
CA ARG A 246 -13.09 -16.89 -0.80
C ARG A 246 -11.66 -16.85 -0.29
N ASN A 247 -11.53 -16.79 1.03
CA ASN A 247 -10.32 -17.17 1.75
C ASN A 247 -10.33 -18.69 1.90
N ARG A 248 -9.40 -19.37 1.23
CA ARG A 248 -9.35 -20.82 1.08
C ARG A 248 -8.40 -21.48 2.10
N LYS A 249 -8.26 -20.89 3.29
CA LYS A 249 -7.75 -21.61 4.48
C LYS A 249 -8.72 -22.77 4.84
N ALA A 250 -8.34 -23.63 5.79
CA ALA A 250 -9.01 -24.91 6.10
C ALA A 250 -10.54 -24.87 6.22
N ALA A 251 -11.13 -23.75 6.66
CA ALA A 251 -12.57 -23.61 6.84
C ALA A 251 -13.30 -22.86 5.70
N GLU A 252 -12.64 -22.63 4.55
CA GLU A 252 -13.05 -21.80 3.38
C GLU A 252 -14.16 -20.78 3.69
N ARG A 253 -13.78 -19.52 3.90
CA ARG A 253 -14.72 -18.46 4.31
C ARG A 253 -14.71 -17.31 3.33
N TRP A 254 -15.85 -16.66 3.15
CA TRP A 254 -15.96 -15.48 2.33
C TRP A 254 -15.23 -14.27 2.94
N CYS A 255 -14.45 -13.58 2.12
CA CYS A 255 -14.08 -12.19 2.37
C CYS A 255 -15.30 -11.33 2.04
N ARG A 256 -15.78 -10.54 3.00
CA ARG A 256 -17.05 -9.79 2.86
C ARG A 256 -17.00 -8.43 3.52
N VAL A 257 -17.66 -7.46 2.90
CA VAL A 257 -17.90 -6.15 3.51
C VAL A 257 -18.86 -6.33 4.68
N LEU A 258 -18.53 -5.78 5.84
CA LEU A 258 -19.40 -5.77 7.02
C LEU A 258 -20.16 -4.44 7.11
N ALA A 259 -19.45 -3.34 6.86
CA ALA A 259 -19.98 -1.99 6.94
C ALA A 259 -19.37 -1.12 5.85
N CYS A 260 -20.18 -0.25 5.25
CA CYS A 260 -19.73 0.78 4.32
C CYS A 260 -20.55 2.06 4.48
N ASP A 261 -19.86 3.18 4.59
CA ASP A 261 -20.45 4.51 4.77
C ASP A 261 -20.02 5.42 3.62
N LEU A 262 -20.78 5.41 2.53
CA LEU A 262 -20.49 6.22 1.34
C LEU A 262 -20.86 7.70 1.53
N ALA A 263 -21.65 8.03 2.55
CA ALA A 263 -22.02 9.41 2.90
C ALA A 263 -21.00 10.08 3.82
N ARG A 264 -20.09 9.31 4.42
CA ARG A 264 -19.08 9.84 5.34
C ARG A 264 -18.12 10.75 4.57
N ALA A 265 -18.00 11.99 5.05
CA ALA A 265 -16.98 12.90 4.58
C ALA A 265 -15.59 12.24 4.64
N PRO A 266 -14.74 12.39 3.62
CA PRO A 266 -13.36 11.96 3.71
C PRO A 266 -12.66 12.60 4.93
N HIS A 267 -11.66 11.91 5.47
CA HIS A 267 -10.90 12.40 6.62
C HIS A 267 -9.74 13.27 6.16
N ASP A 268 -9.49 14.36 6.89
CA ASP A 268 -8.18 15.00 6.85
C ASP A 268 -7.14 14.06 7.51
N LEU A 269 -5.98 13.88 6.87
CA LEU A 269 -4.99 12.92 7.36
C LEU A 269 -4.42 13.34 8.71
N ALA A 270 -4.12 14.63 8.90
CA ALA A 270 -3.51 15.13 10.12
C ALA A 270 -4.47 14.96 11.31
N ALA A 271 -5.75 15.27 11.11
CA ALA A 271 -6.78 15.01 12.11
C ALA A 271 -6.96 13.52 12.40
N LEU A 272 -6.94 12.66 11.37
CA LEU A 272 -7.13 11.21 11.53
C LEU A 272 -6.03 10.55 12.39
N VAL A 273 -4.80 11.06 12.30
CA VAL A 273 -3.64 10.51 13.01
C VAL A 273 -3.20 11.36 14.21
N GLU A 274 -4.01 12.36 14.59
CA GLU A 274 -3.70 13.23 15.71
C GLU A 274 -3.51 12.40 16.99
N GLY A 275 -2.40 12.63 17.69
CA GLY A 275 -2.03 11.89 18.90
C GLY A 275 -1.63 10.42 18.66
N LEU A 276 -1.57 9.96 17.41
CA LEU A 276 -1.08 8.61 17.09
C LEU A 276 0.41 8.62 16.82
N THR A 277 1.07 7.55 17.23
CA THR A 277 2.51 7.39 17.05
C THR A 277 2.79 6.35 15.97
N ASP A 278 3.46 6.74 14.87
CA ASP A 278 4.06 5.75 13.96
C ASP A 278 5.19 5.04 14.71
N PRO A 279 5.14 3.72 14.95
CA PRO A 279 6.19 3.00 15.67
C PRO A 279 7.55 3.05 14.96
N ARG A 280 7.57 3.27 13.64
CA ARG A 280 8.82 3.56 12.89
C ARG A 280 9.25 5.01 13.00
N ALA A 281 8.36 5.94 13.37
CA ALA A 281 8.72 7.28 13.80
C ALA A 281 9.11 7.32 15.28
N ARG A 282 8.59 6.42 16.13
CA ARG A 282 9.04 6.22 17.52
C ARG A 282 10.49 5.75 17.58
N ARG A 283 10.90 4.89 16.64
CA ARG A 283 12.33 4.61 16.38
C ARG A 283 13.14 5.83 15.93
N ARG A 284 12.48 6.89 15.45
CA ARG A 284 13.08 8.17 15.02
C ARG A 284 12.85 9.32 16.02
N GLY A 285 12.14 9.10 17.14
CA GLY A 285 11.52 10.20 17.90
C GLY A 285 11.23 9.97 19.38
N GLU A 286 11.53 8.81 19.97
CA GLU A 286 11.74 8.74 21.42
C GLU A 286 13.21 9.08 21.70
N PRO A 287 13.53 10.15 22.47
CA PRO A 287 14.82 10.20 23.13
C PRO A 287 14.90 8.93 23.98
N ALA A 288 15.95 8.13 23.79
CA ALA A 288 16.26 7.09 24.75
C ALA A 288 16.15 7.73 26.15
N GLY A 289 15.26 7.21 26.99
CA GLY A 289 15.16 7.65 28.37
C GLY A 289 16.56 7.70 28.96
N GLY A 290 17.02 8.93 29.22
CA GLY A 290 18.37 9.25 29.69
C GLY A 290 19.43 9.42 28.60
N ALA A 291 19.31 10.41 27.71
CA ALA A 291 20.47 10.98 27.02
C ALA A 291 20.36 12.51 27.00
N ALA A 292 21.32 13.17 27.63
CA ALA A 292 21.51 14.61 27.53
C ALA A 292 21.50 15.05 26.06
N HIS A 293 20.90 16.21 25.75
CA HIS A 293 21.04 16.86 24.44
C HIS A 293 22.47 16.66 23.91
N ASN A 294 22.63 16.07 22.72
CA ASN A 294 23.98 15.85 22.16
C ASN A 294 24.67 17.16 21.79
N GLY A 295 23.91 18.26 21.83
CA GLY A 295 24.39 19.63 21.73
C GLY A 295 24.54 20.01 20.27
N GLU A 296 25.74 20.43 19.90
CA GLU A 296 26.06 20.94 18.56
C GLU A 296 25.91 19.90 17.45
N LEU A 297 26.11 18.61 17.76
CA LEU A 297 26.00 17.51 16.78
C LEU A 297 24.59 17.36 16.19
N ASP A 298 23.54 17.66 16.97
CA ASP A 298 22.15 17.54 16.51
C ASP A 298 21.78 18.62 15.46
N ARG A 299 22.59 19.70 15.37
CA ARG A 299 22.40 20.80 14.41
C ARG A 299 23.14 20.58 13.10
N ILE A 300 23.96 19.53 13.00
CA ILE A 300 24.77 19.26 11.81
C ILE A 300 23.95 18.37 10.86
N ALA A 301 23.84 18.83 9.61
CA ALA A 301 23.15 18.11 8.56
C ALA A 301 23.83 16.76 8.27
N PRO A 302 23.08 15.67 8.03
CA PRO A 302 23.67 14.36 7.78
C PRO A 302 24.73 14.29 6.67
N PRO A 303 24.60 14.97 5.52
CA PRO A 303 25.65 14.96 4.50
C PRO A 303 27.02 15.40 5.06
N ALA A 304 27.03 16.40 5.96
CA ALA A 304 28.26 16.95 6.53
C ALA A 304 28.97 15.97 7.48
N TYR A 305 28.24 15.42 8.46
CA TYR A 305 28.88 14.46 9.38
C TYR A 305 29.15 13.11 8.72
N PHE A 306 28.37 12.72 7.70
CA PHE A 306 28.59 11.48 6.97
C PHE A 306 29.89 11.52 6.18
N ARG A 307 30.14 12.64 5.50
CA ARG A 307 31.44 12.93 4.87
C ARG A 307 32.57 12.91 5.88
N ALA A 308 32.43 13.60 7.00
CA ALA A 308 33.47 13.69 8.03
C ALA A 308 33.84 12.32 8.64
N LEU A 309 32.85 11.44 8.84
CA LEU A 309 33.05 10.15 9.53
C LEU A 309 33.42 8.99 8.62
N THR A 310 33.02 9.04 7.35
CA THR A 310 33.20 7.93 6.39
C THR A 310 34.08 8.28 5.20
N GLY A 311 34.34 9.57 4.95
CA GLY A 311 34.98 10.06 3.72
C GLY A 311 34.08 10.03 2.48
N THR A 312 32.80 9.66 2.62
CA THR A 312 31.86 9.56 1.49
C THR A 312 31.18 10.90 1.21
N GLU A 313 31.29 11.40 -0.01
CA GLU A 313 30.53 12.57 -0.46
C GLU A 313 29.04 12.25 -0.59
N VAL A 314 28.21 13.16 -0.07
CA VAL A 314 26.75 13.08 -0.12
C VAL A 314 26.22 14.43 -0.60
N PRO A 315 25.30 14.47 -1.59
CA PRO A 315 24.64 15.71 -1.98
C PRO A 315 23.95 16.41 -0.80
N SER A 316 23.85 17.74 -0.85
CA SER A 316 23.20 18.54 0.20
C SER A 316 21.72 18.18 0.41
N GLU A 317 21.05 17.75 -0.66
CA GLU A 317 19.68 17.28 -0.70
C GLU A 317 19.51 15.83 -0.19
N GLY A 318 20.60 15.21 0.25
CA GLY A 318 20.63 13.80 0.64
C GLY A 318 20.79 12.86 -0.55
N GLY A 319 20.94 11.57 -0.27
CA GLY A 319 21.12 10.59 -1.34
C GLY A 319 21.53 9.20 -0.87
N TYR A 320 21.52 8.27 -1.83
CA TYR A 320 21.96 6.91 -1.62
C TYR A 320 23.49 6.77 -1.72
N VAL A 321 24.09 6.15 -0.71
CA VAL A 321 25.48 5.77 -0.60
C VAL A 321 25.60 4.31 -0.17
N ARG A 322 26.82 3.76 -0.24
CA ARG A 322 27.09 2.43 0.32
C ARG A 322 27.07 2.48 1.85
N CYS A 323 26.56 1.43 2.46
CA CYS A 323 26.51 1.28 3.90
C CYS A 323 27.94 1.24 4.47
N PRO A 324 28.23 2.05 5.51
CA PRO A 324 29.53 2.09 6.15
C PRO A 324 29.69 1.04 7.27
N SER A 325 28.67 0.21 7.51
CA SER A 325 28.71 -0.81 8.57
C SER A 325 29.60 -1.98 8.17
N PRO A 326 30.56 -2.41 9.02
CA PRO A 326 31.40 -3.58 8.73
C PRO A 326 30.63 -4.90 8.89
N ALA A 327 29.40 -4.88 9.42
CA ALA A 327 28.59 -6.07 9.65
C ALA A 327 28.08 -6.73 8.35
N HIS A 328 28.16 -6.04 7.22
CA HIS A 328 27.88 -6.63 5.91
C HIS A 328 28.65 -5.94 4.79
N GLU A 329 28.87 -6.66 3.70
CA GLU A 329 29.36 -6.07 2.46
C GLU A 329 28.18 -5.39 1.73
N ASP A 330 28.35 -4.13 1.31
CA ASP A 330 27.33 -3.38 0.56
C ASP A 330 27.77 -3.11 -0.88
N ARG A 331 27.42 -4.04 -1.78
CA ARG A 331 27.84 -3.98 -3.19
C ARG A 331 27.13 -2.88 -3.98
N HIS A 332 25.90 -2.54 -3.58
CA HIS A 332 25.06 -1.50 -4.19
C HIS A 332 24.63 -0.49 -3.12
N PRO A 333 24.56 0.82 -3.42
CA PRO A 333 24.13 1.83 -2.46
C PRO A 333 22.78 1.48 -1.82
N SER A 334 22.80 1.11 -0.54
CA SER A 334 21.59 0.78 0.23
C SER A 334 21.36 1.73 1.41
N CYS A 335 22.29 2.66 1.66
CA CYS A 335 22.25 3.63 2.74
C CYS A 335 21.77 4.98 2.25
N PHE A 336 20.65 5.48 2.77
CA PHE A 336 20.18 6.83 2.46
C PHE A 336 20.58 7.80 3.58
N VAL A 337 21.20 8.90 3.19
CA VAL A 337 21.58 10.01 4.07
C VAL A 337 20.59 11.14 3.84
N TYR A 338 19.87 11.55 4.88
CA TYR A 338 18.81 12.55 4.77
C TYR A 338 19.38 13.98 4.75
N PRO A 339 18.71 14.98 4.14
CA PRO A 339 19.28 16.32 4.01
C PRO A 339 19.31 17.14 5.30
N ASN A 340 18.29 17.03 6.17
CA ASN A 340 18.10 18.01 7.23
C ASN A 340 18.70 17.56 8.58
N PRO A 341 19.19 18.49 9.41
CA PRO A 341 19.60 18.20 10.78
C PRO A 341 18.51 17.43 11.56
N GLY A 342 18.93 16.43 12.33
CA GLY A 342 18.03 15.55 13.09
C GLY A 342 17.41 14.39 12.30
N GLU A 343 17.46 14.37 10.96
CA GLU A 343 16.86 13.28 10.17
C GLU A 343 17.71 12.01 10.08
N GLY A 344 19.02 12.13 10.29
CA GLY A 344 19.92 10.98 10.39
C GLY A 344 20.33 10.36 9.05
N TRP A 345 20.61 9.07 9.09
CA TRP A 345 20.89 8.21 7.94
C TRP A 345 20.35 6.79 8.22
N CYS A 346 20.11 5.99 7.18
CA CYS A 346 19.62 4.62 7.33
C CYS A 346 20.05 3.71 6.18
N CYS A 347 20.60 2.55 6.52
CA CYS A 347 20.80 1.45 5.59
C CYS A 347 19.55 0.60 5.46
N PHE A 348 18.99 0.48 4.26
CA PHE A 348 17.82 -0.35 3.99
C PHE A 348 18.17 -1.84 3.84
N ALA A 349 19.45 -2.21 3.74
CA ALA A 349 19.89 -3.59 3.70
C ALA A 349 20.07 -4.20 5.11
N CYS A 350 20.74 -3.50 6.03
CA CYS A 350 21.02 -3.99 7.38
C CYS A 350 20.25 -3.27 8.49
N LEU A 351 19.46 -2.25 8.15
CA LEU A 351 18.61 -1.46 9.04
C LEU A 351 19.35 -0.62 10.10
N VAL A 352 20.68 -0.61 10.06
CA VAL A 352 21.50 0.30 10.87
C VAL A 352 21.18 1.74 10.48
N SER A 353 20.96 2.58 11.47
CA SER A 353 20.56 3.97 11.30
C SER A 353 20.90 4.79 12.54
N GLY A 354 20.83 6.12 12.41
CA GLY A 354 20.87 6.98 13.58
C GLY A 354 21.51 8.34 13.31
N SER A 355 22.06 8.91 14.37
CA SER A 355 22.73 10.20 14.42
C SER A 355 24.19 10.14 13.96
N ALA A 356 24.91 11.27 14.05
CA ALA A 356 26.36 11.33 13.90
C ALA A 356 27.10 10.43 14.91
N ILE A 357 26.57 10.30 16.13
CA ILE A 357 27.15 9.47 17.20
C ILE A 357 26.99 7.98 16.84
N ASP A 358 25.81 7.60 16.36
CA ASP A 358 25.56 6.23 15.88
C ASP A 358 26.48 5.89 14.70
N LEU A 359 26.64 6.80 13.74
CA LEU A 359 27.57 6.61 12.63
C LEU A 359 29.00 6.40 13.09
N ALA A 360 29.47 7.23 14.03
CA ALA A 360 30.82 7.13 14.58
C ALA A 360 31.06 5.78 15.27
N SER A 361 30.04 5.25 15.97
CA SER A 361 30.09 3.91 16.56
C SER A 361 30.09 2.81 15.51
N VAL A 362 29.16 2.88 14.54
CA VAL A 362 28.98 1.86 13.50
C VAL A 362 30.23 1.71 12.62
N VAL A 363 30.83 2.83 12.21
CA VAL A 363 32.09 2.82 11.43
C VAL A 363 33.23 2.15 12.20
N ALA A 364 33.19 2.20 13.54
CA ALA A 364 34.15 1.53 14.42
C ALA A 364 33.74 0.08 14.76
N GLY A 365 32.68 -0.46 14.17
CA GLY A 365 32.15 -1.80 14.49
C GLY A 365 31.43 -1.88 15.84
N GLY A 366 31.05 -0.74 16.41
CA GLY A 366 30.37 -0.63 17.70
C GLY A 366 28.84 -0.77 17.62
N PRO A 367 28.17 -0.82 18.78
CA PRO A 367 26.71 -0.85 18.87
C PRO A 367 26.09 0.49 18.44
N TRP A 368 24.80 0.50 18.12
CA TRP A 368 24.07 1.68 17.66
C TRP A 368 22.67 1.73 18.27
N GLY A 369 21.99 2.88 18.15
CA GLY A 369 20.65 3.07 18.68
C GLY A 369 20.60 2.85 20.19
N SER A 370 19.63 2.06 20.66
CA SER A 370 19.45 1.82 22.10
C SER A 370 20.59 1.02 22.74
N GLU A 371 21.40 0.31 21.97
CA GLU A 371 22.53 -0.48 22.50
C GLU A 371 23.79 0.38 22.72
N LEU A 372 23.84 1.58 22.12
CA LEU A 372 24.94 2.52 22.28
C LEU A 372 24.77 3.34 23.56
N ARG A 373 25.35 2.87 24.68
CA ARG A 373 25.22 3.51 26.00
C ARG A 373 26.57 3.57 26.74
N GLY A 374 26.61 4.36 27.82
CA GLY A 374 27.75 4.43 28.75
C GLY A 374 29.05 4.90 28.08
N ASP A 375 30.17 4.22 28.38
CA ASP A 375 31.48 4.56 27.82
C ASP A 375 31.54 4.48 26.30
N ARG A 376 30.79 3.53 25.70
CA ARG A 376 30.73 3.38 24.25
C ARG A 376 30.07 4.60 23.59
N PHE A 377 29.02 5.13 24.22
CA PHE A 377 28.37 6.35 23.78
C PHE A 377 29.30 7.56 23.89
N ARG A 378 30.01 7.71 25.03
CA ARG A 378 31.00 8.79 25.22
C ARG A 378 32.09 8.76 24.15
N ALA A 379 32.68 7.59 23.92
CA ALA A 379 33.73 7.40 22.91
C ALA A 379 33.23 7.71 21.48
N ALA A 380 32.03 7.25 21.12
CA ALA A 380 31.41 7.53 19.83
C ALA A 380 31.11 9.03 19.66
N ARG A 381 30.62 9.70 20.71
CA ARG A 381 30.34 11.14 20.71
C ARG A 381 31.61 11.94 20.50
N GLU A 382 32.68 11.62 21.23
CA GLU A 382 33.98 12.28 21.04
C GLU A 382 34.56 12.06 19.63
N ARG A 383 34.38 10.86 19.06
CA ARG A 383 34.80 10.58 17.69
C ARG A 383 34.04 11.44 16.69
N ALA A 384 32.73 11.60 16.86
CA ALA A 384 31.92 12.49 16.03
C ALA A 384 32.37 13.95 16.13
N LEU A 385 32.57 14.47 17.36
CA LEU A 385 33.06 15.83 17.59
C LEU A 385 34.43 16.08 16.94
N ARG A 386 35.37 15.17 17.15
CA ARG A 386 36.72 15.26 16.54
C ARG A 386 36.67 15.23 15.01
N ALA A 387 35.86 14.36 14.42
CA ALA A 387 35.71 14.27 12.97
C ALA A 387 35.16 15.57 12.36
N LEU A 388 34.32 16.28 13.12
CA LEU A 388 33.68 17.54 12.71
C LEU A 388 34.47 18.79 13.11
N GLY A 389 35.64 18.65 13.74
CA GLY A 389 36.43 19.79 14.22
C GLY A 389 35.75 20.61 15.33
N LEU A 390 34.80 20.01 16.05
CA LEU A 390 34.15 20.62 17.21
C LEU A 390 34.95 20.27 18.46
N GLU A 391 35.60 21.26 19.08
CA GLU A 391 36.38 21.06 20.30
C GLU A 391 35.51 20.50 21.43
N PRO A 392 35.93 19.43 22.14
CA PRO A 392 35.26 19.03 23.36
C PRO A 392 35.40 20.17 24.38
N ALA A 393 34.29 20.65 24.95
CA ALA A 393 34.34 21.61 26.05
C ALA A 393 35.28 21.09 27.14
N ARG A 394 36.42 21.77 27.35
CA ARG A 394 37.35 21.46 28.44
C ARG A 394 36.57 21.61 29.74
N GLY A 395 36.34 20.49 30.43
CA GLY A 395 35.75 20.49 31.76
C GLY A 395 36.58 21.35 32.70
N GLY A 396 36.03 22.51 33.07
CA GLY A 396 36.57 23.33 34.15
C GLY A 396 36.43 22.56 35.45
N GLY A 397 37.56 22.30 36.10
CA GLY A 397 37.57 21.74 37.44
C GLY A 397 36.94 22.69 38.45
N ARG A 398 36.17 22.11 39.37
CA ARG A 398 36.33 22.23 40.82
C ARG A 398 35.55 21.11 41.50
#